data_AF-A0A977L9P4-F1
#
_entry.id   AF-A0A977L9P4-F1
#
_cell.length_a   1.000
_cell.length_b   1.000
_cell.length_c   1.000
_cell.angle_alpha   90.00
_cell.angle_beta   90.00
_cell.angle_gamma   90.00
#
_symmetry.space_group_name_H-M   'P 1'
#
loop_
_entity.id
_entity.type
_entity.pdbx_description
1 polymer ?
#
loop_
_entity_poly.entity_id
_entity_poly.type
_entity_poly.pdbx_seq_one_letter_code
_entity_poly.pdbx_strand_id
1 'polypeptide(L)'
;MTSLNRTLILLAFPLLCVHCLIAQEKGMSFTLGRSSDNSYTKGKEAEVIGTFPDSLNAKDAWLTNAFFELTYTDTNRWQYGLIAEIHRNTLIAKEQHVVQFGASIGKVFTLIEDEIGVAKFQIPSTLTLKLSEDRKADEETFQIIAASSFNTYTGKDFLKTRNAFPRLASPLAHIVQFSHAHSIGVTYLGKDEDILLGTLDLEFNSFLFPRLINKWTGGKYTDFFKIQFSYRGRTPFYGTTDLDLDSAIDLQCGINIRLGTASNTIGIAYDWIQGANPLEGLADQKYETLTAKVKFTIQK
;
A
#
# COMPACT_ATOMS: atom_id res chain seq x y z
N MET A 1 14.28 5.33 27.33
CA MET A 1 13.59 4.17 26.72
C MET A 1 14.04 3.94 25.26
N THR A 2 15.35 3.85 24.98
CA THR A 2 15.89 3.93 23.60
C THR A 2 16.65 2.69 23.11
N SER A 3 17.02 1.74 23.99
CA SER A 3 17.73 0.51 23.58
C SER A 3 16.80 -0.70 23.41
N LEU A 4 15.76 -0.83 24.25
CA LEU A 4 14.89 -2.02 24.26
C LEU A 4 14.10 -2.20 22.95
N ASN A 5 13.64 -1.09 22.34
CA ASN A 5 12.89 -1.12 21.08
C ASN A 5 13.76 -1.50 19.87
N ARG A 6 15.05 -1.11 19.86
CA ARG A 6 15.98 -1.49 18.78
C ARG A 6 16.30 -2.99 18.82
N THR A 7 16.48 -3.53 20.03
CA THR A 7 16.76 -4.95 20.25
C THR A 7 15.55 -5.82 19.96
N LEU A 8 14.33 -5.35 20.24
CA LEU A 8 13.09 -6.09 19.92
C LEU A 8 12.88 -6.22 18.41
N ILE A 9 13.14 -5.15 17.63
CA ILE A 9 13.03 -5.16 16.17
C ILE A 9 14.11 -6.06 15.54
N LEU A 10 15.35 -5.99 16.04
CA LEU A 10 16.47 -6.82 15.56
C LEU A 10 16.35 -8.30 15.95
N LEU A 11 15.64 -8.64 17.04
CA LEU A 11 15.41 -10.03 17.46
C LEU A 11 14.12 -10.63 16.87
N ALA A 12 13.08 -9.82 16.68
CA ALA A 12 11.84 -10.25 16.04
C ALA A 12 12.09 -10.65 14.58
N PHE A 13 12.97 -9.93 13.87
CA PHE A 13 13.26 -10.18 12.46
C PHE A 13 13.79 -11.60 12.16
N PRO A 14 14.86 -12.12 12.81
CA PRO A 14 15.33 -13.48 12.60
C PRO A 14 14.38 -14.56 13.15
N LEU A 15 13.68 -14.32 14.27
CA LEU A 15 12.69 -15.25 14.81
C LEU A 15 11.46 -15.41 13.89
N LEU A 16 11.06 -14.32 13.23
CA LEU A 16 10.04 -14.31 12.19
C LEU A 16 10.54 -15.08 10.96
N CYS A 17 11.77 -14.83 10.50
CA CYS A 17 12.40 -15.56 9.40
C CYS A 17 12.48 -17.08 9.63
N VAL A 18 12.72 -17.52 10.87
CA VAL A 18 12.78 -18.96 11.21
C VAL A 18 11.39 -19.62 11.24
N HIS A 19 10.35 -18.93 11.72
CA HIS A 19 8.97 -19.45 11.65
C HIS A 19 8.41 -19.41 10.22
N CYS A 20 8.87 -18.48 9.37
CA CYS A 20 8.52 -18.40 7.95
C CYS A 20 9.02 -19.58 7.11
N LEU A 21 10.10 -20.27 7.52
CA LEU A 21 10.58 -21.49 6.87
C LEU A 21 9.65 -22.70 7.05
N ILE A 22 8.77 -22.67 8.06
CA ILE A 22 7.90 -23.82 8.40
C ILE A 22 6.52 -23.71 7.71
N ALA A 23 6.08 -22.52 7.31
CA ALA A 23 4.77 -22.28 6.67
C ALA A 23 4.77 -22.52 5.14
N GLN A 24 5.71 -23.29 4.60
CA GLN A 24 6.09 -23.28 3.18
C GLN A 24 5.19 -24.12 2.24
N GLU A 25 4.19 -24.88 2.74
CA GLU A 25 3.58 -25.97 1.94
C GLU A 25 2.24 -25.69 1.21
N LYS A 26 1.52 -24.57 1.41
CA LYS A 26 0.10 -24.48 0.94
C LYS A 26 -0.37 -23.15 0.30
N GLY A 27 0.38 -22.58 -0.64
CA GLY A 27 -0.13 -21.42 -1.43
C GLY A 27 -0.32 -20.14 -0.62
N MET A 28 0.44 -19.99 0.46
CA MET A 28 0.48 -18.80 1.30
C MET A 28 1.50 -17.81 0.72
N SER A 29 1.14 -16.53 0.67
CA SER A 29 2.07 -15.45 0.35
C SER A 29 2.31 -14.60 1.59
N PHE A 30 3.59 -14.27 1.80
CA PHE A 30 4.04 -13.42 2.89
C PHE A 30 4.43 -12.04 2.37
N THR A 31 3.83 -11.00 2.93
CA THR A 31 4.11 -9.61 2.56
C THR A 31 4.35 -8.78 3.81
N LEU A 32 5.55 -8.22 3.94
CA LEU A 32 5.78 -7.03 4.76
C LEU A 32 5.41 -5.82 3.86
N GLY A 33 4.99 -4.66 4.38
CA GLY A 33 4.30 -3.63 3.57
C GLY A 33 4.31 -2.20 4.12
N ARG A 34 3.80 -1.26 3.32
CA ARG A 34 3.07 -0.06 3.79
C ARG A 34 1.66 -0.48 4.21
N SER A 35 1.11 0.17 5.24
CA SER A 35 -0.25 -0.07 5.75
C SER A 35 -1.31 0.01 4.65
N SER A 36 -2.33 -0.83 4.79
CA SER A 36 -3.28 -1.18 3.74
C SER A 36 -4.70 -0.78 4.13
N ASP A 37 -5.13 0.40 3.69
CA ASP A 37 -6.50 0.86 3.86
C ASP A 37 -7.48 0.27 2.83
N ASN A 38 -7.01 -0.48 1.82
CA ASN A 38 -7.88 -0.93 0.73
C ASN A 38 -7.41 -2.22 0.03
N SER A 39 -8.25 -2.76 -0.85
CA SER A 39 -7.96 -3.93 -1.71
C SER A 39 -6.76 -3.75 -2.65
N TYR A 40 -6.27 -2.52 -2.76
CA TYR A 40 -5.27 -2.10 -3.73
C TYR A 40 -3.83 -2.23 -3.22
N THR A 41 -3.62 -2.06 -1.92
CA THR A 41 -2.35 -2.27 -1.21
C THR A 41 -2.07 -3.74 -0.89
N LYS A 42 -3.10 -4.60 -0.92
CA LYS A 42 -2.93 -6.05 -0.76
C LYS A 42 -2.11 -6.62 -1.91
N GLY A 43 -0.88 -7.04 -1.59
CA GLY A 43 0.12 -7.51 -2.56
C GLY A 43 1.10 -6.45 -3.09
N LYS A 44 1.09 -5.21 -2.56
CA LYS A 44 2.13 -4.21 -2.83
C LYS A 44 3.41 -4.47 -2.03
N GLU A 45 4.44 -3.72 -2.39
CA GLU A 45 5.81 -3.84 -1.91
C GLU A 45 5.94 -3.63 -0.40
N ALA A 46 6.84 -4.37 0.26
CA ALA A 46 7.29 -4.02 1.61
C ALA A 46 7.99 -2.66 1.59
N GLU A 47 7.63 -1.78 2.51
CA GLU A 47 8.25 -0.47 2.66
C GLU A 47 8.61 -0.28 4.13
N VAL A 48 9.90 -0.35 4.43
CA VAL A 48 10.40 0.09 5.74
C VAL A 48 10.69 1.58 5.62
N ILE A 49 9.68 2.39 5.89
CA ILE A 49 9.78 3.85 5.79
C ILE A 49 10.60 4.36 6.97
N GLY A 50 11.85 4.71 6.72
CA GLY A 50 12.64 5.57 7.60
C GLY A 50 12.59 6.98 7.05
N THR A 51 11.78 7.84 7.64
CA THR A 51 11.67 9.25 7.24
C THR A 51 12.73 10.11 7.92
N PHE A 52 13.39 10.95 7.13
CA PHE A 52 14.14 12.10 7.62
C PHE A 52 13.36 13.37 7.28
N PRO A 53 12.86 14.14 8.25
CA PRO A 53 12.16 15.38 7.97
C PRO A 53 13.13 16.43 7.43
N ASP A 54 12.68 17.19 6.43
CA ASP A 54 13.39 18.39 5.96
C ASP A 54 13.10 19.64 6.83
N SER A 55 12.18 19.53 7.80
CA SER A 55 11.90 20.63 8.71
C SER A 55 13.08 20.79 9.69
N LEU A 56 13.90 21.81 9.43
CA LEU A 56 15.02 22.30 10.26
C LEU A 56 14.68 22.54 11.76
N ASN A 57 13.43 22.30 12.20
CA ASN A 57 12.89 22.72 13.48
C ASN A 57 12.48 21.57 14.43
N ALA A 58 12.47 20.30 14.00
CA ALA A 58 12.17 19.18 14.90
C ALA A 58 13.40 18.27 15.09
N LYS A 59 14.16 18.50 16.18
CA LYS A 59 15.16 17.52 16.63
C LYS A 59 14.43 16.22 16.98
N ASP A 60 14.82 15.11 16.35
CA ASP A 60 14.30 13.75 16.60
C ASP A 60 12.89 13.44 16.07
N ALA A 61 12.53 13.98 14.92
CA ALA A 61 11.29 13.65 14.22
C ALA A 61 11.47 12.40 13.31
N TRP A 62 10.59 11.41 13.47
CA TRP A 62 10.62 10.13 12.74
C TRP A 62 9.19 9.63 12.49
N LEU A 63 9.02 8.90 11.38
CA LEU A 63 7.80 8.18 11.04
C LEU A 63 8.19 6.72 10.81
N THR A 64 7.39 5.80 11.33
CA THR A 64 7.51 4.37 11.10
C THR A 64 6.14 3.81 10.83
N ASN A 65 5.94 3.34 9.60
CA ASN A 65 4.77 2.58 9.20
C ASN A 65 5.25 1.18 8.85
N ALA A 66 4.77 0.18 9.58
CA ALA A 66 5.08 -1.22 9.37
C ALA A 66 3.79 -2.00 9.18
N PHE A 67 3.69 -2.75 8.09
CA PHE A 67 2.56 -3.63 7.81
C PHE A 67 3.02 -5.07 7.64
N PHE A 68 2.21 -5.97 8.15
CA PHE A 68 2.34 -7.39 8.01
C PHE A 68 1.02 -7.95 7.50
N GLU A 69 1.05 -8.70 6.40
CA GLU A 69 -0.10 -9.44 5.91
C GLU A 69 0.27 -10.87 5.53
N LEU A 70 -0.53 -11.80 6.05
CA LEU A 70 -0.55 -13.19 5.63
C LEU A 70 -1.80 -13.41 4.78
N THR A 71 -1.61 -13.68 3.49
CA THR A 71 -2.72 -13.94 2.57
C THR A 71 -2.68 -15.38 2.05
N TYR A 72 -3.84 -16.02 2.05
CA TYR A 72 -4.12 -17.28 1.36
C TYR A 72 -5.08 -17.03 0.21
N THR A 73 -4.73 -17.47 -0.99
CA THR A 73 -5.63 -17.43 -2.16
C THR A 73 -5.97 -18.84 -2.59
N ASP A 74 -7.26 -19.15 -2.67
CA ASP A 74 -7.71 -20.47 -3.14
C ASP A 74 -7.83 -20.55 -4.67
N THR A 75 -8.07 -21.76 -5.18
CA THR A 75 -8.25 -22.02 -6.62
C THR A 75 -9.50 -21.34 -7.20
N ASN A 76 -10.49 -21.03 -6.36
CA ASN A 76 -11.70 -20.31 -6.72
C ASN A 76 -11.53 -18.78 -6.64
N ARG A 77 -10.29 -18.28 -6.47
CA ARG A 77 -9.95 -16.86 -6.36
C ARG A 77 -10.61 -16.16 -5.17
N TRP A 78 -10.93 -16.89 -4.12
CA TRP A 78 -11.13 -16.30 -2.80
C TRP A 78 -9.78 -15.98 -2.19
N GLN A 79 -9.74 -14.87 -1.46
CA GLN A 79 -8.57 -14.38 -0.75
C GLN A 79 -8.93 -14.23 0.72
N TYR A 80 -8.07 -14.73 1.60
CA TYR A 80 -8.23 -14.63 3.04
C TYR A 80 -6.96 -14.02 3.60
N GLY A 81 -7.07 -12.95 4.38
CA GLY A 81 -5.91 -12.21 4.88
C GLY A 81 -5.99 -12.00 6.40
N LEU A 82 -4.85 -12.13 7.07
CA LEU A 82 -4.65 -11.59 8.42
C LEU A 82 -3.69 -10.41 8.34
N ILE A 83 -4.02 -9.32 9.02
CA ILE A 83 -3.36 -8.03 8.92
C ILE A 83 -2.89 -7.59 10.31
N ALA A 84 -1.67 -7.09 10.40
CA ALA A 84 -1.15 -6.37 11.56
C ALA A 84 -0.39 -5.13 11.09
N GLU A 85 -0.68 -3.98 11.69
CA GLU A 85 -0.16 -2.67 11.31
C GLU A 85 0.34 -1.92 12.53
N ILE A 86 1.45 -1.20 12.37
CA ILE A 86 1.99 -0.29 13.36
C ILE A 86 2.30 1.03 12.65
N HIS A 87 1.73 2.11 13.18
CA HIS A 87 1.98 3.47 12.77
C HIS A 87 2.52 4.26 13.95
N ARG A 88 3.71 4.83 13.79
CA ARG A 88 4.30 5.71 14.78
C ARG A 88 4.82 6.95 14.11
N ASN A 89 4.43 8.11 14.63
CA ASN A 89 4.79 9.38 14.04
C ASN A 89 5.14 10.40 15.12
N THR A 90 6.30 11.04 14.97
CA THR A 90 6.71 12.23 15.76
C THR A 90 7.02 13.44 14.87
N LEU A 91 6.72 13.37 13.55
CA LEU A 91 6.94 14.45 12.59
C LEU A 91 6.06 15.70 12.82
N ILE A 92 5.12 15.64 13.77
CA ILE A 92 4.07 16.64 14.01
C ILE A 92 3.94 17.00 15.50
N ALA A 93 3.09 17.99 15.80
CA ALA A 93 2.80 18.45 17.17
C ALA A 93 2.07 17.40 18.05
N LYS A 94 1.41 16.39 17.46
CA LYS A 94 0.74 15.29 18.17
C LYS A 94 1.48 13.99 17.90
N GLU A 95 2.19 13.46 18.89
CA GLU A 95 2.81 12.13 18.80
C GLU A 95 1.73 11.06 18.66
N GLN A 96 1.93 10.11 17.75
CA GLN A 96 0.97 9.05 17.48
C GLN A 96 1.61 7.68 17.58
N HIS A 97 0.84 6.72 18.10
CA HIS A 97 1.22 5.32 18.18
C HIS A 97 -0.02 4.45 18.00
N VAL A 98 -0.35 4.20 16.74
CA VAL A 98 -1.52 3.40 16.36
C VAL A 98 -1.06 1.97 16.05
N VAL A 99 -1.74 0.99 16.62
CA VAL A 99 -1.58 -0.42 16.32
C VAL A 99 -2.91 -0.95 15.81
N GLN A 100 -2.90 -1.66 14.67
CA GLN A 100 -4.11 -2.25 14.12
C GLN A 100 -3.95 -3.74 13.88
N PHE A 101 -5.02 -4.48 14.11
CA PHE A 101 -5.12 -5.89 13.81
C PHE A 101 -6.41 -6.15 13.05
N GLY A 102 -6.34 -6.95 12.00
CA GLY A 102 -7.50 -7.18 11.16
C GLY A 102 -7.50 -8.52 10.47
N ALA A 103 -8.67 -8.82 9.91
CA ALA A 103 -8.88 -9.93 9.02
C ALA A 103 -9.57 -9.43 7.76
N SER A 104 -9.33 -10.12 6.64
CA SER A 104 -10.01 -9.81 5.41
C SER A 104 -10.42 -11.04 4.62
N ILE A 105 -11.51 -10.88 3.89
CA ILE A 105 -11.98 -11.81 2.89
C ILE A 105 -12.18 -11.06 1.59
N GLY A 106 -11.78 -11.67 0.48
CA GLY A 106 -11.90 -11.07 -0.84
C GLY A 106 -12.27 -12.10 -1.89
N LYS A 107 -12.85 -11.61 -2.99
CA LYS A 107 -13.17 -12.41 -4.16
C LYS A 107 -12.79 -11.63 -5.40
N VAL A 108 -12.10 -12.30 -6.32
CA VAL A 108 -11.97 -11.79 -7.69
C VAL A 108 -13.17 -12.26 -8.50
N PHE A 109 -14.01 -11.31 -8.91
CA PHE A 109 -15.12 -11.53 -9.82
C PHE A 109 -14.64 -11.34 -11.26
N THR A 110 -14.95 -12.31 -12.12
CA THR A 110 -14.81 -12.16 -13.57
C THR A 110 -16.16 -11.77 -14.14
N LEU A 111 -16.30 -10.59 -14.73
CA LEU A 111 -17.59 -10.15 -15.30
C LEU A 111 -17.70 -10.43 -16.81
N ILE A 112 -16.56 -10.48 -17.50
CA ILE A 112 -16.51 -10.74 -18.95
C ILE A 112 -15.40 -11.74 -19.20
N GLU A 113 -15.73 -12.84 -19.89
CA GLU A 113 -14.77 -13.82 -20.41
C GLU A 113 -14.78 -13.75 -21.94
N ASP A 114 -13.61 -13.92 -22.56
CA ASP A 114 -13.50 -14.07 -24.01
C ASP A 114 -13.93 -15.48 -24.44
N GLU A 115 -14.19 -15.66 -25.74
CA GLU A 115 -14.52 -16.96 -26.35
C GLU A 115 -13.42 -18.03 -26.14
N ILE A 116 -12.19 -17.61 -25.81
CA ILE A 116 -11.03 -18.45 -25.53
C ILE A 116 -10.80 -18.62 -24.00
N GLY A 117 -11.78 -18.27 -23.16
CA GLY A 117 -11.69 -18.39 -21.70
C GLY A 117 -10.74 -17.39 -21.02
N VAL A 118 -10.33 -16.33 -21.73
CA VAL A 118 -9.49 -15.27 -21.16
C VAL A 118 -10.38 -14.23 -20.48
N ALA A 119 -10.23 -14.07 -19.17
CA ALA A 119 -10.95 -13.05 -18.40
C ALA A 119 -10.66 -11.65 -18.95
N LYS A 120 -11.68 -11.01 -19.53
CA LYS A 120 -11.58 -9.65 -20.05
C LYS A 120 -11.77 -8.61 -18.98
N PHE A 121 -12.62 -8.85 -17.99
CA PHE A 121 -12.88 -7.88 -16.93
C PHE A 121 -12.90 -8.52 -15.55
N GLN A 122 -12.04 -8.03 -14.66
CA GLN A 122 -11.95 -8.52 -13.28
C GLN A 122 -12.12 -7.40 -12.27
N ILE A 123 -12.97 -7.65 -11.28
CA ILE A 123 -13.16 -6.81 -10.10
C ILE A 123 -12.74 -7.61 -8.87
N PRO A 124 -11.54 -7.38 -8.32
CA PRO A 124 -11.21 -7.79 -6.96
C PRO A 124 -12.01 -6.95 -5.97
N SER A 125 -12.83 -7.62 -5.16
CA SER A 125 -13.56 -7.01 -4.05
C SER A 125 -13.05 -7.60 -2.74
N THR A 126 -12.93 -6.76 -1.71
CA THR A 126 -12.48 -7.18 -0.38
C THR A 126 -13.35 -6.56 0.70
N LEU A 127 -13.65 -7.34 1.72
CA LEU A 127 -14.16 -6.90 3.01
C LEU A 127 -13.03 -7.08 4.03
N THR A 128 -12.74 -6.03 4.80
CA THR A 128 -11.71 -6.02 5.83
C THR A 128 -12.33 -5.52 7.12
N LEU A 129 -12.05 -6.21 8.22
CA LEU A 129 -12.42 -5.82 9.57
C LEU A 129 -11.13 -5.51 10.31
N LYS A 130 -11.03 -4.32 10.92
CA LYS A 130 -9.86 -3.92 11.72
C LYS A 130 -10.28 -3.42 13.09
N LEU A 131 -9.50 -3.78 14.10
CA LEU A 131 -9.47 -3.12 15.39
C LEU A 131 -8.21 -2.26 15.42
N SER A 132 -8.37 -1.00 15.84
CA SER A 132 -7.32 0.00 15.91
C SER A 132 -7.21 0.52 17.34
N GLU A 133 -6.00 0.61 17.87
CA GLU A 133 -5.68 1.16 19.19
C GLU A 133 -4.68 2.30 19.03
N ASP A 134 -5.08 3.55 19.28
CA ASP A 134 -4.16 4.68 19.47
C ASP A 134 -3.71 4.73 20.94
N ARG A 135 -2.50 4.25 21.18
CA ARG A 135 -1.92 4.16 22.53
C ARG A 135 -1.52 5.51 23.13
N LYS A 136 -1.48 6.56 22.32
CA LYS A 136 -1.17 7.93 22.79
C LYS A 136 -2.43 8.68 23.15
N ALA A 137 -3.50 8.50 22.37
CA ALA A 137 -4.81 9.06 22.66
C ALA A 137 -5.63 8.22 23.67
N ASP A 138 -5.23 6.96 23.92
CA ASP A 138 -6.01 5.98 24.69
C ASP A 138 -7.39 5.72 24.05
N GLU A 139 -7.38 5.62 22.72
CA GLU A 139 -8.58 5.46 21.90
C GLU A 139 -8.54 4.13 21.15
N GLU A 140 -9.69 3.44 21.15
CA GLU A 140 -9.92 2.24 20.36
C GLU A 140 -10.98 2.52 19.32
N THR A 141 -10.81 2.00 18.10
CA THR A 141 -11.75 2.19 16.99
C THR A 141 -11.93 0.88 16.25
N PHE A 142 -13.16 0.56 15.90
CA PHE A 142 -13.47 -0.55 15.01
C PHE A 142 -13.75 -0.04 13.61
N GLN A 143 -13.18 -0.72 12.61
CA GLN A 143 -13.31 -0.32 11.21
C GLN A 143 -13.81 -1.49 10.36
N ILE A 144 -14.76 -1.20 9.47
CA ILE A 144 -15.19 -2.12 8.41
C ILE A 144 -14.91 -1.46 7.08
N ILE A 145 -14.14 -2.09 6.22
CA ILE A 145 -13.76 -1.56 4.91
C ILE A 145 -14.20 -2.54 3.84
N ALA A 146 -15.15 -2.14 3.00
CA ALA A 146 -15.54 -2.87 1.80
C ALA A 146 -15.09 -2.09 0.57
N ALA A 147 -14.17 -2.65 -0.20
CA ALA A 147 -13.56 -1.98 -1.34
C ALA A 147 -13.53 -2.88 -2.57
N SER A 148 -13.69 -2.30 -3.74
CA SER A 148 -13.52 -2.96 -5.03
C SER A 148 -12.51 -2.20 -5.86
N SER A 149 -11.55 -2.94 -6.43
CA SER A 149 -10.61 -2.41 -7.39
C SER A 149 -10.93 -2.89 -8.79
N PHE A 150 -10.44 -2.16 -9.77
CA PHE A 150 -10.49 -2.55 -11.17
C PHE A 150 -9.10 -3.07 -11.51
N ASN A 151 -9.01 -4.31 -12.03
CA ASN A 151 -7.71 -4.95 -12.22
C ASN A 151 -7.34 -5.20 -13.68
N THR A 152 -8.29 -5.49 -14.56
CA THR A 152 -7.95 -5.74 -15.98
C THR A 152 -9.17 -5.52 -16.85
N TYR A 153 -9.05 -4.72 -17.92
CA TYR A 153 -9.92 -4.75 -19.11
C TYR A 153 -9.10 -5.18 -20.33
N THR A 154 -9.36 -6.33 -20.96
CA THR A 154 -8.71 -6.69 -22.23
C THR A 154 -9.34 -5.93 -23.39
N GLY A 155 -8.92 -4.68 -23.55
CA GLY A 155 -9.24 -3.86 -24.71
C GLY A 155 -8.17 -2.80 -24.90
N LYS A 156 -8.51 -1.55 -24.58
CA LYS A 156 -7.57 -0.43 -24.67
C LYS A 156 -6.53 -0.52 -23.54
N ASP A 157 -5.25 -0.41 -23.87
CA ASP A 157 -4.17 -0.57 -22.88
C ASP A 157 -4.24 0.45 -21.73
N PHE A 158 -4.79 1.65 -21.95
CA PHE A 158 -5.03 2.62 -20.88
C PHE A 158 -6.18 2.24 -19.93
N LEU A 159 -6.99 1.23 -20.24
CA LEU A 159 -8.01 0.69 -19.32
C LEU A 159 -7.47 -0.49 -18.51
N LYS A 160 -6.27 -0.97 -18.82
CA LYS A 160 -5.58 -2.00 -18.04
C LYS A 160 -4.87 -1.34 -16.86
N THR A 161 -5.60 -1.24 -15.77
CA THR A 161 -5.05 -0.91 -14.46
C THR A 161 -3.85 -1.81 -14.12
N ARG A 162 -2.89 -1.28 -13.35
CA ARG A 162 -1.66 -1.91 -12.87
C ARG A 162 -0.66 -2.37 -13.95
N ASN A 163 -1.01 -2.27 -15.24
CA ASN A 163 -0.10 -2.56 -16.35
C ASN A 163 0.51 -1.28 -16.91
N ALA A 164 1.79 -1.35 -17.27
CA ALA A 164 2.47 -0.23 -17.91
C ALA A 164 2.02 -0.05 -19.37
N PHE A 165 1.64 1.16 -19.75
CA PHE A 165 1.27 1.58 -21.10
C PHE A 165 1.92 2.94 -21.43
N PRO A 166 2.24 3.25 -22.69
CA PRO A 166 2.20 2.37 -23.84
C PRO A 166 3.20 1.21 -23.71
N ARG A 167 3.00 0.12 -24.47
CA ARG A 167 3.93 -1.02 -24.47
C ARG A 167 5.28 -0.62 -25.07
N LEU A 168 6.37 -1.24 -24.64
CA LEU A 168 7.75 -0.96 -25.07
C LEU A 168 8.00 -0.99 -26.59
N ALA A 169 7.09 -1.57 -27.39
CA ALA A 169 7.14 -1.50 -28.85
C ALA A 169 6.81 -0.09 -29.42
N SER A 170 6.14 0.76 -28.64
CA SER A 170 5.80 2.13 -29.03
C SER A 170 6.98 3.10 -28.81
N PRO A 171 7.25 4.03 -29.74
CA PRO A 171 8.29 5.05 -29.55
C PRO A 171 8.14 5.86 -28.26
N LEU A 172 6.90 6.20 -27.87
CA LEU A 172 6.65 6.92 -26.62
C LEU A 172 7.06 6.10 -25.40
N ALA A 173 6.81 4.79 -25.44
CA ALA A 173 7.20 3.86 -24.38
C ALA A 173 8.71 3.74 -24.21
N HIS A 174 9.53 4.28 -25.12
CA HIS A 174 10.98 4.33 -24.90
C HIS A 174 11.38 5.43 -23.90
N ILE A 175 10.55 6.48 -23.80
CA ILE A 175 10.80 7.67 -22.99
C ILE A 175 10.00 7.60 -21.70
N VAL A 176 8.72 7.22 -21.79
CA VAL A 176 7.83 7.17 -20.63
C VAL A 176 6.80 6.07 -20.78
N GLN A 177 6.55 5.37 -19.67
CA GLN A 177 5.39 4.50 -19.50
C GLN A 177 4.57 4.97 -18.31
N PHE A 178 3.30 4.67 -18.33
CA PHE A 178 2.33 5.01 -17.30
C PHE A 178 1.65 3.76 -16.80
N SER A 179 1.27 3.72 -15.54
CA SER A 179 0.24 2.80 -15.07
C SER A 179 -0.70 3.55 -14.15
N HIS A 180 -1.90 3.03 -13.96
CA HIS A 180 -2.80 3.58 -12.97
C HIS A 180 -3.55 2.46 -12.27
N ALA A 181 -4.13 2.79 -11.14
CA ALA A 181 -5.05 1.93 -10.45
C ALA A 181 -6.08 2.78 -9.73
N HIS A 182 -7.23 2.20 -9.48
CA HIS A 182 -8.28 2.85 -8.74
C HIS A 182 -9.06 1.82 -7.93
N SER A 183 -9.52 2.26 -6.77
CA SER A 183 -10.37 1.51 -5.85
C SER A 183 -11.48 2.43 -5.39
N ILE A 184 -12.69 1.89 -5.32
CA ILE A 184 -13.83 2.55 -4.70
C ILE A 184 -14.33 1.68 -3.57
N GLY A 185 -14.84 2.29 -2.52
CA GLY A 185 -15.29 1.53 -1.37
C GLY A 185 -16.22 2.30 -0.47
N VAL A 186 -16.61 1.60 0.58
CA VAL A 186 -17.28 2.14 1.75
C VAL A 186 -16.52 1.72 2.99
N THR A 187 -16.36 2.65 3.91
CA THR A 187 -15.68 2.43 5.18
C THR A 187 -16.58 2.88 6.31
N TYR A 188 -16.86 1.98 7.25
CA TYR A 188 -17.50 2.32 8.51
C TYR A 188 -16.42 2.48 9.59
N LEU A 189 -16.49 3.58 10.33
CA LEU A 189 -15.70 3.86 11.53
C LEU A 189 -16.67 3.89 12.71
N GLY A 190 -16.54 2.92 13.61
CA GLY A 190 -17.42 2.76 14.78
C GLY A 190 -16.84 3.34 16.07
N LYS A 191 -17.68 3.32 17.11
CA LYS A 191 -17.48 3.81 18.48
C LYS A 191 -17.90 5.26 18.70
N ASP A 192 -16.99 6.21 18.56
CA ASP A 192 -17.25 7.62 18.90
C ASP A 192 -17.75 8.43 17.69
N GLU A 193 -17.46 7.97 16.47
CA GLU A 193 -17.80 8.66 15.22
C GLU A 193 -19.08 8.14 14.55
N ASP A 194 -19.38 6.85 14.69
CA ASP A 194 -20.49 6.12 14.04
C ASP A 194 -20.81 6.60 12.61
N ILE A 195 -19.77 6.59 11.77
CA ILE A 195 -19.77 7.22 10.44
C ILE A 195 -19.55 6.19 9.34
N LEU A 196 -20.31 6.33 8.25
CA LEU A 196 -20.12 5.58 7.02
C LEU A 196 -19.58 6.52 5.94
N LEU A 197 -18.39 6.21 5.44
CA LEU A 197 -17.68 6.96 4.42
C LEU A 197 -17.75 6.25 3.09
N GLY A 198 -17.95 6.98 2.00
CA GLY A 198 -17.55 6.57 0.66
C GLY A 198 -16.06 6.88 0.45
N THR A 199 -15.33 5.95 -0.13
CA THR A 199 -13.88 6.08 -0.37
C THR A 199 -13.54 5.94 -1.85
N LEU A 200 -12.60 6.75 -2.31
CA LEU A 200 -12.03 6.70 -3.65
C LEU A 200 -10.52 6.80 -3.54
N ASP A 201 -9.83 5.77 -3.98
CA ASP A 201 -8.37 5.76 -4.08
C ASP A 201 -7.95 5.71 -5.54
N LEU A 202 -7.06 6.61 -5.93
CA LEU A 202 -6.45 6.68 -7.25
C LEU A 202 -4.94 6.61 -7.09
N GLU A 203 -4.29 5.86 -7.97
CA GLU A 203 -2.84 5.91 -8.15
C GLU A 203 -2.51 6.05 -9.63
N PHE A 204 -1.57 6.93 -9.92
CA PHE A 204 -0.96 7.11 -11.23
C PHE A 204 0.55 6.99 -11.08
N ASN A 205 1.16 6.18 -11.93
CA ASN A 205 2.59 5.97 -11.97
C ASN A 205 3.12 6.37 -13.33
N SER A 206 4.30 6.97 -13.35
CA SER A 206 5.10 7.25 -14.52
C SER A 206 6.48 6.62 -14.35
N PHE A 207 6.93 5.89 -15.35
CA PHE A 207 8.23 5.23 -15.41
C PHE A 207 9.07 5.91 -16.48
N LEU A 208 10.18 6.53 -16.10
CA LEU A 208 11.00 7.30 -17.02
C LEU A 208 12.14 6.46 -17.63
N PHE A 209 12.41 6.73 -18.91
CA PHE A 209 13.45 6.10 -19.72
C PHE A 209 13.46 4.56 -19.70
N PRO A 210 12.31 3.89 -19.74
CA PRO A 210 12.25 2.45 -19.52
C PRO A 210 13.03 1.66 -20.57
N ARG A 211 13.22 2.15 -21.81
CA ARG A 211 14.09 1.48 -22.80
C ARG A 211 15.57 1.58 -22.45
N LEU A 212 16.02 2.73 -21.98
CA LEU A 212 17.42 2.91 -21.57
C LEU A 212 17.72 1.99 -20.39
N ILE A 213 16.83 1.97 -19.40
CA ILE A 213 16.98 1.11 -18.23
C ILE A 213 16.89 -0.37 -18.63
N ASN A 214 15.93 -0.74 -19.48
CA ASN A 214 15.80 -2.12 -19.95
C ASN A 214 17.08 -2.58 -20.68
N LYS A 215 17.67 -1.74 -21.53
CA LYS A 215 18.97 -2.04 -22.16
C LYS A 215 20.10 -2.16 -21.14
N TRP A 216 20.22 -1.20 -20.22
CA TRP A 216 21.30 -1.15 -19.23
C TRP A 216 21.26 -2.36 -18.29
N THR A 217 20.06 -2.82 -17.96
CA THR A 217 19.85 -3.86 -16.96
C THR A 217 19.51 -5.24 -17.52
N GLY A 218 19.51 -5.40 -18.85
CA GLY A 218 19.15 -6.66 -19.51
C GLY A 218 17.69 -7.06 -19.32
N GLY A 219 16.76 -6.09 -19.32
CA GLY A 219 15.31 -6.34 -19.27
C GLY A 219 14.71 -6.52 -17.89
N LYS A 220 15.49 -6.31 -16.83
CA LYS A 220 15.08 -6.69 -15.47
C LYS A 220 14.32 -5.59 -14.71
N TYR A 221 14.49 -4.30 -15.05
CA TYR A 221 14.08 -3.16 -14.20
C TYR A 221 13.29 -2.11 -14.98
N THR A 222 12.01 -2.34 -15.27
CA THR A 222 11.19 -1.30 -15.94
C THR A 222 10.69 -0.20 -15.00
N ASP A 223 10.81 -0.42 -13.69
CA ASP A 223 10.36 0.45 -12.60
C ASP A 223 11.50 1.21 -11.91
N PHE A 224 12.68 1.28 -12.54
CA PHE A 224 13.87 1.86 -11.92
C PHE A 224 13.69 3.32 -11.52
N PHE A 225 13.20 4.17 -12.42
CA PHE A 225 12.88 5.56 -12.08
C PHE A 225 11.38 5.74 -12.14
N LYS A 226 10.76 6.01 -10.98
CA LYS A 226 9.31 6.05 -10.81
C LYS A 226 8.87 7.39 -10.21
N ILE A 227 7.90 8.02 -10.86
CA ILE A 227 7.10 9.08 -10.28
C ILE A 227 5.71 8.51 -10.01
N GLN A 228 5.20 8.67 -8.80
CA GLN A 228 3.89 8.21 -8.40
C GLN A 228 3.09 9.38 -7.83
N PHE A 229 1.82 9.44 -8.22
CA PHE A 229 0.82 10.32 -7.63
C PHE A 229 -0.29 9.43 -7.08
N SER A 230 -0.67 9.64 -5.82
CA SER A 230 -1.80 8.98 -5.20
C SER A 230 -2.76 10.01 -4.64
N TYR A 231 -4.05 9.75 -4.80
CA TYR A 231 -5.14 10.56 -4.27
C TYR A 231 -6.11 9.64 -3.52
N ARG A 232 -6.48 10.02 -2.30
CA ARG A 232 -7.41 9.30 -1.45
C ARG A 232 -8.50 10.27 -1.01
N GLY A 233 -9.65 10.19 -1.66
CA GLY A 233 -10.83 10.99 -1.36
C GLY A 233 -11.80 10.22 -0.47
N ARG A 234 -12.47 10.94 0.44
CA ARG A 234 -13.46 10.38 1.35
C ARG A 234 -14.65 11.34 1.46
N THR A 235 -15.84 10.80 1.63
CA THR A 235 -17.04 11.61 1.88
C THR A 235 -17.97 10.88 2.83
N PRO A 236 -18.59 11.54 3.81
CA PRO A 236 -19.63 10.92 4.63
C PRO A 236 -20.88 10.64 3.79
N PHE A 237 -21.44 9.45 3.97
CA PHE A 237 -22.79 9.08 3.53
C PHE A 237 -23.78 9.07 4.69
N TYR A 238 -23.30 8.78 5.91
CA TYR A 238 -24.10 8.72 7.13
C TYR A 238 -23.21 9.06 8.33
N GLY A 239 -23.76 9.71 9.35
CA GLY A 239 -23.03 10.14 10.54
C GLY A 239 -22.33 11.50 10.36
N THR A 240 -21.83 12.04 11.46
CA THR A 240 -21.01 13.25 11.51
C THR A 240 -19.78 12.94 12.33
N THR A 241 -18.64 13.51 11.96
CA THR A 241 -17.36 13.26 12.62
C THR A 241 -16.62 14.57 12.82
N ASP A 242 -15.85 14.64 13.91
CA ASP A 242 -14.87 15.69 14.10
C ASP A 242 -13.51 15.33 13.47
N LEU A 243 -13.37 14.11 12.94
CA LEU A 243 -12.19 13.70 12.20
C LEU A 243 -12.07 14.49 10.91
N ASP A 244 -10.83 14.83 10.59
CA ASP A 244 -10.52 15.44 9.33
C ASP A 244 -10.69 14.42 8.19
N LEU A 245 -11.63 14.69 7.30
CA LEU A 245 -11.94 13.86 6.12
C LEU A 245 -11.33 14.43 4.84
N ASP A 246 -10.48 15.44 4.93
CA ASP A 246 -9.83 16.04 3.78
C ASP A 246 -9.08 14.99 2.96
N SER A 247 -9.05 15.23 1.66
CA SER A 247 -8.45 14.28 0.72
C SER A 247 -6.94 14.23 0.92
N ALA A 248 -6.39 13.02 0.95
CA ALA A 248 -4.95 12.82 1.03
C ALA A 248 -4.32 12.70 -0.35
N ILE A 249 -3.28 13.49 -0.58
CA ILE A 249 -2.44 13.50 -1.77
C ILE A 249 -1.04 13.05 -1.37
N ASP A 250 -0.45 12.17 -2.17
CA ASP A 250 0.92 11.68 -2.01
C ASP A 250 1.60 11.74 -3.38
N LEU A 251 2.62 12.59 -3.49
CA LEU A 251 3.50 12.68 -4.66
C LEU A 251 4.86 12.11 -4.29
N GLN A 252 5.27 11.10 -5.02
CA GLN A 252 6.50 10.38 -4.76
C GLN A 252 7.36 10.34 -6.01
N CYS A 253 8.66 10.58 -5.86
CA CYS A 253 9.65 10.40 -6.90
C CYS A 253 10.81 9.59 -6.34
N GLY A 254 11.16 8.47 -6.98
CA GLY A 254 12.16 7.57 -6.43
C GLY A 254 12.83 6.68 -7.45
N ILE A 255 13.87 6.01 -6.95
CA ILE A 255 14.63 5.00 -7.66
C ILE A 255 14.39 3.65 -6.99
N ASN A 256 14.07 2.62 -7.76
CA ASN A 256 13.90 1.25 -7.29
C ASN A 256 14.83 0.28 -8.02
N ILE A 257 15.40 -0.66 -7.28
CA ILE A 257 16.33 -1.67 -7.74
C ILE A 257 15.80 -3.03 -7.32
N ARG A 258 15.42 -3.86 -8.29
CA ARG A 258 15.10 -5.27 -8.06
C ARG A 258 16.31 -6.10 -7.61
N LEU A 259 16.09 -6.97 -6.62
CA LEU A 259 17.09 -7.89 -6.08
C LEU A 259 16.80 -9.33 -6.47
N GLY A 260 17.61 -9.89 -7.37
CA GLY A 260 17.49 -11.31 -7.73
C GLY A 260 16.20 -11.61 -8.51
N THR A 261 15.20 -12.20 -7.84
CA THR A 261 13.89 -12.50 -8.45
C THR A 261 13.12 -11.21 -8.75
N ALA A 262 12.16 -11.27 -9.68
CA ALA A 262 11.41 -10.11 -10.15
C ALA A 262 10.57 -9.41 -9.06
N SER A 263 10.41 -10.03 -7.89
CA SER A 263 9.49 -9.60 -6.84
C SER A 263 10.14 -8.90 -5.65
N ASN A 264 11.48 -8.91 -5.51
CA ASN A 264 12.17 -8.23 -4.41
C ASN A 264 12.75 -6.92 -4.91
N THR A 265 12.65 -5.84 -4.14
CA THR A 265 13.11 -4.49 -4.52
C THR A 265 13.76 -3.80 -3.33
N ILE A 266 14.73 -2.92 -3.61
CA ILE A 266 15.22 -1.89 -2.70
C ILE A 266 15.11 -0.57 -3.44
N GLY A 267 14.59 0.46 -2.80
CA GLY A 267 14.47 1.78 -3.39
C GLY A 267 14.73 2.89 -2.40
N ILE A 268 14.88 4.09 -2.94
CA ILE A 268 14.84 5.34 -2.19
C ILE A 268 13.87 6.25 -2.93
N ALA A 269 12.97 6.89 -2.21
CA ALA A 269 12.03 7.85 -2.77
C ALA A 269 11.97 9.10 -1.91
N TYR A 270 11.71 10.22 -2.55
CA TYR A 270 11.25 11.43 -1.88
C TYR A 270 9.74 11.50 -2.03
N ASP A 271 9.05 11.70 -0.92
CA ASP A 271 7.60 11.80 -0.84
C ASP A 271 7.21 13.18 -0.34
N TRP A 272 6.18 13.74 -0.96
CA TRP A 272 5.46 14.92 -0.52
C TRP A 272 4.03 14.49 -0.24
N ILE A 273 3.59 14.64 1.01
CA ILE A 273 2.29 14.15 1.48
C ILE A 273 1.52 15.32 2.06
N GLN A 274 0.25 15.44 1.69
CA GLN A 274 -0.70 16.42 2.22
C GLN A 274 -2.06 15.75 2.44
N GLY A 275 -2.79 16.11 3.50
CA GLY A 275 -4.16 15.64 3.76
C GLY A 275 -4.25 14.72 4.96
N ALA A 276 -5.49 14.37 5.32
CA ALA A 276 -5.80 13.51 6.46
C ALA A 276 -5.93 12.02 6.08
N ASN A 277 -5.62 11.15 7.03
CA ASN A 277 -5.97 9.73 6.94
C ASN A 277 -6.59 9.22 8.25
N PRO A 278 -7.91 9.41 8.45
CA PRO A 278 -8.58 8.98 9.67
C PRO A 278 -8.54 7.46 9.88
N LEU A 279 -8.35 6.67 8.82
CA LEU A 279 -8.25 5.20 8.92
C LEU A 279 -6.97 4.76 9.63
N GLU A 280 -5.89 5.54 9.47
CA GLU A 280 -4.62 5.35 10.16
C GLU A 280 -4.53 6.22 11.42
N GLY A 281 -5.62 6.89 11.81
CA GLY A 281 -5.66 7.87 12.90
C GLY A 281 -4.87 9.16 12.59
N LEU A 282 -4.47 9.41 11.35
CA LEU A 282 -3.67 10.55 10.96
C LEU A 282 -4.55 11.77 10.69
N ALA A 283 -4.30 12.87 11.40
CA ALA A 283 -4.92 14.18 11.14
C ALA A 283 -4.43 14.78 9.81
N ASP A 284 -5.08 15.86 9.33
CA ASP A 284 -4.56 16.62 8.18
C ASP A 284 -3.18 17.17 8.50
N GLN A 285 -2.26 16.89 7.59
CA GLN A 285 -0.85 17.19 7.76
C GLN A 285 -0.21 17.34 6.40
N LYS A 286 0.83 18.18 6.36
CA LYS A 286 1.69 18.36 5.20
C LYS A 286 3.13 18.11 5.61
N TYR A 287 3.78 17.14 4.99
CA TYR A 287 5.15 16.79 5.29
C TYR A 287 5.86 16.17 4.08
N GLU A 288 7.19 16.21 4.16
CA GLU A 288 8.09 15.71 3.12
C GLU A 288 9.02 14.68 3.74
N THR A 289 9.25 13.58 3.02
CA THR A 289 10.03 12.46 3.54
C THR A 289 11.01 11.93 2.51
N LEU A 290 12.25 11.69 2.92
CA LEU A 290 13.11 10.75 2.21
C LEU A 290 12.87 9.35 2.78
N THR A 291 12.43 8.42 1.94
CA THR A 291 11.99 7.07 2.30
C THR A 291 12.91 6.03 1.69
N ALA A 292 13.45 5.14 2.52
CA ALA A 292 14.00 3.88 2.06
C ALA A 292 12.86 2.87 1.85
N LYS A 293 12.91 2.11 0.75
CA LYS A 293 11.91 1.10 0.40
C LYS A 293 12.61 -0.23 0.28
N VAL A 294 12.01 -1.29 0.80
CA VAL A 294 12.61 -2.61 0.73
C VAL A 294 11.48 -3.62 0.65
N LYS A 295 11.23 -4.17 -0.54
CA LYS A 295 10.33 -5.30 -0.75
C LYS A 295 11.05 -6.61 -0.69
N PHE A 296 10.51 -7.49 0.14
CA PHE A 296 10.77 -8.91 0.03
C PHE A 296 9.46 -9.64 -0.18
N THR A 297 9.37 -10.35 -1.30
CA THR A 297 8.32 -11.33 -1.54
C THR A 297 8.99 -12.68 -1.62
N ILE A 298 8.70 -13.52 -0.63
CA ILE A 298 9.09 -14.92 -0.65
C ILE A 298 8.06 -15.63 -1.53
N GLN A 299 8.38 -15.73 -2.82
CA GLN A 299 7.62 -16.55 -3.77
C GLN A 299 8.28 -17.92 -3.86
N LYS A 300 7.45 -18.94 -4.09
CA LYS A 300 7.90 -20.31 -4.34
C LYS A 300 8.90 -20.38 -5.49
#